data_AF-A0A858X388-F1
#
_entry.id   AF-A0A858X388-F1
#
_cell.length_a   1.000
_cell.length_b   1.000
_cell.length_c   1.000
_cell.angle_alpha   90.00
_cell.angle_beta   90.00
_cell.angle_gamma   90.00
#
_symmetry.space_group_name_H-M   'P 1'
#
loop_
_entity.id
_entity.type
_entity.pdbx_description
1 polymer ?
#
loop_
_entity_poly.entity_id
_entity_poly.type
_entity_poly.pdbx_seq_one_letter_code
_entity_poly.pdbx_strand_id
1 'polypeptide(L)'
;MVAPIRSASGRAAYGLRIWFLCAALEAGLRVGREAATLAPGERGLARQSSVRLAAGVAAGKAVEDDKAGTRGRPDPARLLAWYDRHRRRLPWRAPPGERQDPYRVFLSEIMLQQTTVAAVAPYFANFLARWPSVEALANAPLSEVLSAWAGLGYYARARNLHAGAKAVAEGFAGRFPMSVEELIALPGIGPYTAAAIASIAFEQRAAPVDGNWERVVSRLFAVDEPLPKARPRLRALAETLLPDARYGDFAQAMMDLGATICTPRKPACALCPWNDVCAARAAGEPERYPVKLAKVARPTRRGVAFLAVRADGAVLARSRPMEGLLGGMTEVPSTPWEETLPADPTRHAPLKTAWTALNTPVTHVFSHFALELSVWRADVPAGTAAPAGHRWVPVRGIDDEAFPSVMRKVLARI
;
A
#
# COMPACT_ATOMS: atom_id res chain seq x y z
N MET A 1 35.31 -46.46 -21.83
CA MET A 1 35.75 -45.45 -22.82
C MET A 1 35.08 -44.13 -22.46
N VAL A 2 35.89 -43.09 -22.34
CA VAL A 2 35.60 -41.79 -21.71
C VAL A 2 35.19 -40.75 -22.76
N ALA A 3 34.41 -39.75 -22.32
CA ALA A 3 34.17 -38.39 -22.86
C ALA A 3 32.81 -38.10 -23.57
N PRO A 4 32.32 -36.85 -23.56
CA PRO A 4 32.30 -35.88 -22.45
C PRO A 4 30.97 -35.11 -22.28
N ILE A 5 30.87 -34.47 -21.10
CA ILE A 5 29.86 -33.50 -20.67
C ILE A 5 30.03 -32.17 -21.44
N ARG A 6 28.92 -31.62 -21.97
CA ARG A 6 28.84 -30.21 -22.42
C ARG A 6 27.89 -29.44 -21.50
N SER A 7 28.42 -28.38 -20.89
CA SER A 7 27.73 -27.40 -20.06
C SER A 7 26.80 -26.51 -20.89
N ALA A 8 25.56 -26.31 -20.44
CA ALA A 8 24.64 -25.30 -20.97
C ALA A 8 24.42 -24.18 -19.95
N SER A 9 25.42 -23.33 -19.77
CA SER A 9 25.27 -22.01 -19.15
C SER A 9 24.81 -21.02 -20.21
N GLY A 10 23.55 -20.62 -20.20
CA GLY A 10 23.05 -19.63 -21.17
C GLY A 10 21.54 -19.50 -21.19
N ARG A 11 20.92 -19.12 -20.06
CA ARG A 11 19.50 -18.71 -20.06
C ARG A 11 19.05 -17.84 -18.88
N ALA A 12 19.94 -17.04 -18.29
CA ALA A 12 19.61 -16.15 -17.17
C ALA A 12 19.70 -14.63 -17.46
N ALA A 13 20.09 -14.21 -18.68
CA ALA A 13 20.37 -12.79 -18.96
C ALA A 13 19.26 -12.02 -19.72
N TYR A 14 18.14 -12.65 -20.08
CA TYR A 14 17.10 -12.00 -20.90
C TYR A 14 15.82 -11.60 -20.14
N GLY A 15 15.66 -12.00 -18.87
CA GLY A 15 14.46 -11.71 -18.07
C GLY A 15 14.40 -10.30 -17.46
N LEU A 16 15.54 -9.66 -17.18
CA LEU A 16 15.55 -8.35 -16.50
C LEU A 16 15.39 -7.13 -17.44
N ARG A 17 15.66 -7.28 -18.74
CA ARG A 17 15.60 -6.15 -19.69
C ARG A 17 14.19 -5.79 -20.15
N ILE A 18 13.24 -6.74 -20.11
CA ILE A 18 11.87 -6.50 -20.58
C ILE A 18 11.04 -5.73 -19.53
N TRP A 19 11.33 -5.89 -18.24
CA TRP A 19 10.66 -5.12 -17.17
C TRP A 19 11.05 -3.63 -17.16
N PHE A 20 12.30 -3.29 -17.48
CA PHE A 20 12.77 -1.90 -17.52
C PHE A 20 12.09 -1.06 -18.62
N LEU A 21 11.68 -1.68 -19.74
CA LEU A 21 11.03 -0.94 -20.83
C LEU A 21 9.55 -0.62 -20.55
N CYS A 22 8.85 -1.41 -19.74
CA CYS A 22 7.47 -1.10 -19.35
C CYS A 22 7.40 0.06 -18.34
N ALA A 23 8.38 0.20 -17.45
CA ALA A 23 8.42 1.29 -16.46
C ALA A 23 8.64 2.69 -17.08
N ALA A 24 9.24 2.77 -18.29
CA ALA A 24 9.47 4.05 -18.97
C ALA A 24 8.21 4.64 -19.62
N LEU A 25 7.19 3.83 -19.91
CA LEU A 25 5.95 4.26 -20.56
C LEU A 25 4.91 4.86 -19.60
N GLU A 26 5.01 4.60 -18.29
CA GLU A 26 4.17 5.26 -17.27
C GLU A 26 4.73 6.61 -16.78
N ALA A 27 5.95 6.99 -17.18
CA ALA A 27 6.63 8.20 -16.71
C ALA A 27 6.63 9.40 -17.69
N GLY A 28 5.98 9.30 -18.86
CA GLY A 28 5.83 10.43 -19.79
C GLY A 28 7.15 11.01 -20.34
N LEU A 29 8.25 10.24 -20.34
CA LEU A 29 9.52 10.66 -20.90
C LEU A 29 9.59 10.31 -22.39
N ARG A 30 9.75 11.33 -23.25
CA ARG A 30 10.02 11.15 -24.68
C ARG A 30 11.40 10.52 -24.86
N VAL A 31 11.46 9.29 -25.35
CA VAL A 31 12.71 8.67 -25.82
C VAL A 31 12.93 9.10 -27.26
N GLY A 32 13.91 9.98 -27.49
CA GLY A 32 14.38 10.36 -28.82
C GLY A 32 15.05 9.17 -29.52
N ARG A 33 14.65 8.92 -30.76
CA ARG A 33 15.33 7.99 -31.67
C ARG A 33 16.62 8.62 -32.17
N GLU A 34 17.76 8.04 -31.83
CA GLU A 34 18.94 8.09 -32.69
C GLU A 34 19.53 6.68 -32.81
N ALA A 35 19.49 6.17 -34.04
CA ALA A 35 20.15 4.95 -34.44
C ALA A 35 21.60 5.30 -34.78
N ALA A 36 22.56 4.68 -34.10
CA ALA A 36 23.95 4.68 -34.50
C ALA A 36 24.51 3.25 -34.39
N THR A 37 24.81 2.70 -35.57
CA THR A 37 25.53 1.45 -35.83
C THR A 37 26.91 1.44 -35.20
N LEU A 38 27.26 0.40 -34.43
CA LEU A 38 28.66 0.04 -34.11
C LEU A 38 28.85 -1.49 -34.06
N ALA A 39 29.92 -1.94 -34.69
CA ALA A 39 30.38 -3.34 -34.80
C ALA A 39 31.15 -3.81 -33.53
N PRO A 40 31.37 -5.13 -33.33
CA PRO A 40 31.88 -5.66 -32.07
C PRO A 40 33.42 -5.75 -32.05
N GLY A 41 34.04 -5.31 -30.94
CA GLY A 41 35.47 -5.47 -30.71
C GLY A 41 35.94 -5.06 -29.31
N GLU A 42 36.31 -6.07 -28.53
CA GLU A 42 37.41 -6.10 -27.54
C GLU A 42 37.41 -5.24 -26.25
N ARG A 43 37.19 -5.96 -25.14
CA ARG A 43 37.83 -5.91 -23.80
C ARG A 43 38.69 -4.69 -23.41
N GLY A 44 38.38 -4.10 -22.25
CA GLY A 44 39.33 -3.28 -21.48
C GLY A 44 38.72 -2.61 -20.24
N LEU A 45 39.50 -2.52 -19.16
CA LEU A 45 39.13 -2.11 -17.80
C LEU A 45 38.66 -0.64 -17.63
N ALA A 46 37.99 -0.43 -16.49
CA ALA A 46 37.90 0.79 -15.68
C ALA A 46 37.00 1.94 -16.18
N ARG A 47 35.93 2.20 -15.41
CA ARG A 47 35.60 3.53 -14.86
C ARG A 47 34.44 3.43 -13.86
N GLN A 48 34.80 3.40 -12.58
CA GLN A 48 34.00 4.03 -11.53
C GLN A 48 34.08 5.54 -11.77
N SER A 49 32.95 6.19 -12.03
CA SER A 49 32.88 7.65 -11.94
C SER A 49 31.44 8.14 -11.79
N SER A 50 31.17 8.67 -10.60
CA SER A 50 30.39 9.89 -10.36
C SER A 50 28.95 9.96 -10.87
N VAL A 51 28.02 9.37 -10.11
CA VAL A 51 26.65 9.90 -9.94
C VAL A 51 26.47 10.29 -8.46
N ARG A 52 27.38 11.13 -7.97
CA ARG A 52 27.26 11.86 -6.70
C ARG A 52 27.69 13.29 -7.01
N LEU A 53 26.75 14.18 -7.33
CA LEU A 53 26.84 15.63 -7.07
C LEU A 53 25.65 16.48 -7.55
N ALA A 54 24.62 15.94 -8.22
CA ALA A 54 23.53 16.79 -8.74
C ALA A 54 22.36 17.02 -7.75
N ALA A 55 22.03 16.02 -6.91
CA ALA A 55 20.89 16.12 -5.99
C ALA A 55 21.15 17.02 -4.77
N GLY A 56 22.40 17.08 -4.28
CA GLY A 56 22.77 17.90 -3.12
C GLY A 56 22.77 19.40 -3.38
N VAL A 57 23.07 19.83 -4.62
CA VAL A 57 23.16 21.25 -4.99
C VAL A 57 21.77 21.85 -5.24
N ALA A 58 20.83 21.06 -5.79
CA ALA A 58 19.44 21.51 -5.97
C ALA A 58 18.66 21.61 -4.64
N ALA A 59 18.98 20.75 -3.67
CA ALA A 59 18.40 20.83 -2.32
C ALA A 59 18.87 22.07 -1.54
N GLY A 60 20.11 22.52 -1.75
CA GLY A 60 20.66 23.72 -1.09
C GLY A 60 19.99 25.02 -1.56
N LYS A 61 19.65 25.13 -2.85
CA LYS A 61 19.07 26.36 -3.44
C LYS A 61 17.58 26.55 -3.16
N ALA A 62 16.83 25.47 -2.88
CA ALA A 62 15.40 25.55 -2.58
C ALA A 62 15.09 25.97 -1.12
N VAL A 63 16.11 26.11 -0.27
CA VAL A 63 16.00 26.44 1.15
C VAL A 63 16.34 27.91 1.45
N GLU A 64 16.88 28.65 0.47
CA GLU A 64 17.40 30.02 0.70
C GLU A 64 16.34 31.13 0.79
N ASP A 65 15.07 30.88 0.44
CA ASP A 65 14.02 31.92 0.42
C ASP A 65 12.86 31.70 1.42
N ASP A 66 13.10 30.97 2.52
CA ASP A 66 12.11 30.91 3.61
C ASP A 66 12.37 32.07 4.60
N LYS A 67 11.46 33.06 4.62
CA LYS A 67 11.42 34.18 5.58
C LYS A 67 11.10 33.71 7.01
N ALA A 68 11.83 32.71 7.52
CA ALA A 68 11.82 32.25 8.90
C ALA A 68 13.10 32.69 9.61
N GLY A 69 13.46 33.97 9.48
CA GLY A 69 14.50 34.58 10.30
C GLY A 69 14.09 34.52 11.78
N THR A 70 15.00 34.01 12.63
CA THR A 70 15.01 33.98 14.12
C THR A 70 14.54 32.72 14.88
N ARG A 71 13.98 31.68 14.25
CA ARG A 71 13.62 30.45 15.00
C ARG A 71 14.68 29.37 14.87
N GLY A 72 15.06 28.76 16.00
CA GLY A 72 16.02 27.64 16.03
C GLY A 72 15.58 26.48 15.13
N ARG A 73 16.54 25.66 14.69
CA ARG A 73 16.22 24.45 13.91
C ARG A 73 15.60 23.38 14.81
N PRO A 74 14.63 22.59 14.31
CA PRO A 74 14.10 21.45 15.06
C PRO A 74 15.21 20.44 15.32
N ASP A 75 15.59 20.28 16.59
CA ASP A 75 16.63 19.34 16.99
C ASP A 75 16.05 17.91 17.07
N PRO A 76 16.52 16.95 16.25
CA PRO A 76 16.04 15.58 16.27
C PRO A 76 16.30 14.86 17.60
N ALA A 77 17.31 15.28 18.38
CA ALA A 77 17.58 14.69 19.69
C ALA A 77 16.42 14.92 20.69
N ARG A 78 15.74 16.07 20.61
CA ARG A 78 14.54 16.36 21.42
C ARG A 78 13.38 15.42 21.10
N LEU A 79 13.19 15.09 19.82
CA LEU A 79 12.16 14.14 19.40
C LEU A 79 12.53 12.71 19.82
N LEU A 80 13.79 12.30 19.66
CA LEU A 80 14.25 10.98 20.11
C LEU A 80 14.11 10.83 21.63
N ALA A 81 14.49 11.84 22.42
CA ALA A 81 14.32 11.83 23.87
C ALA A 81 12.83 11.75 24.28
N TRP A 82 11.94 12.39 23.54
CA TRP A 82 10.49 12.22 23.73
C TRP A 82 10.06 10.78 23.39
N TYR A 83 10.53 10.24 22.27
CA TYR A 83 10.20 8.88 21.83
C TYR A 83 10.66 7.81 22.83
N ASP A 84 11.85 7.96 23.42
CA ASP A 84 12.38 7.04 24.43
C ASP A 84 11.46 6.92 25.65
N ARG A 85 10.76 8.00 26.01
CA ARG A 85 9.80 8.02 27.13
C ARG A 85 8.38 7.64 26.74
N HIS A 86 7.96 7.93 25.51
CA HIS A 86 6.56 7.93 25.10
C HIS A 86 6.23 6.96 23.95
N ARG A 87 7.20 6.22 23.41
CA ARG A 87 6.99 5.29 22.29
C ARG A 87 5.85 4.32 22.57
N ARG A 88 4.98 4.16 21.57
CA ARG A 88 3.90 3.17 21.65
C ARG A 88 4.46 1.75 21.56
N ARG A 89 3.97 0.87 22.43
CA ARG A 89 4.18 -0.58 22.32
C ARG A 89 3.18 -1.14 21.31
N LEU A 90 3.68 -1.61 20.17
CA LEU A 90 2.88 -2.17 19.08
C LEU A 90 3.41 -3.57 18.72
N PRO A 91 2.55 -4.53 18.32
CA PRO A 91 2.97 -5.93 18.10
C PRO A 91 4.11 -6.14 17.08
N TRP A 92 4.23 -5.22 16.13
CA TRP A 92 5.26 -5.26 15.08
C TRP A 92 6.53 -4.49 15.43
N ARG A 93 6.56 -3.71 16.51
CA ARG A 93 7.76 -2.98 16.93
C ARG A 93 8.57 -3.82 17.90
N ALA A 94 9.86 -3.98 17.60
CA ALA A 94 10.83 -4.49 18.56
C ALA A 94 10.85 -3.63 19.85
N PRO A 95 11.16 -4.24 21.00
CA PRO A 95 11.45 -3.53 22.23
C PRO A 95 12.61 -2.51 22.08
N PRO A 96 12.72 -1.53 23.00
CA PRO A 96 13.84 -0.59 22.99
C PRO A 96 15.19 -1.31 23.05
N GLY A 97 16.14 -0.92 22.21
CA GLY A 97 17.48 -1.51 22.14
C GLY A 97 17.57 -2.82 21.33
N GLU A 98 16.45 -3.37 20.90
CA GLU A 98 16.43 -4.56 20.04
C GLU A 98 16.32 -4.18 18.56
N ARG A 99 16.94 -5.00 17.71
CA ARG A 99 16.88 -4.82 16.26
C ARG A 99 15.50 -5.23 15.73
N GLN A 100 14.95 -4.40 14.84
CA GLN A 100 13.70 -4.71 14.15
C GLN A 100 13.90 -5.84 13.13
N ASP A 101 12.96 -6.79 13.12
CA ASP A 101 12.90 -7.83 12.10
C ASP A 101 12.33 -7.24 10.79
N PRO A 102 13.09 -7.27 9.67
CA PRO A 102 12.62 -6.76 8.38
C PRO A 102 11.31 -7.39 7.91
N TYR A 103 11.07 -8.67 8.20
CA TYR A 103 9.84 -9.35 7.80
C TYR A 103 8.62 -8.77 8.53
N ARG A 104 8.75 -8.53 9.84
CA ARG A 104 7.70 -7.90 10.66
C ARG A 104 7.43 -6.46 10.23
N VAL A 105 8.48 -5.70 9.92
CA VAL A 105 8.34 -4.33 9.39
C VAL A 105 7.59 -4.36 8.06
N PHE A 106 8.07 -5.15 7.09
CA PHE A 106 7.40 -5.33 5.79
C PHE A 106 5.92 -5.69 5.91
N LEU A 107 5.60 -6.71 6.72
CA LEU A 107 4.24 -7.16 6.93
C LEU A 107 3.35 -6.05 7.51
N SER A 108 3.83 -5.39 8.57
CA SER A 108 3.08 -4.33 9.24
C SER A 108 2.88 -3.10 8.36
N GLU A 109 3.89 -2.66 7.62
CA GLU A 109 3.82 -1.46 6.78
C GLU A 109 2.84 -1.66 5.63
N ILE A 110 2.78 -2.84 5.02
CA ILE A 110 1.76 -3.15 4.00
C ILE A 110 0.36 -3.20 4.63
N MET A 111 0.21 -3.80 5.81
CA MET A 111 -1.08 -3.87 6.52
C MET A 111 -1.58 -2.48 6.95
N LEU A 112 -0.70 -1.57 7.37
CA LEU A 112 -1.06 -0.23 7.86
C LEU A 112 -1.43 0.76 6.75
N GLN A 113 -1.20 0.43 5.48
CA GLN A 113 -1.64 1.27 4.37
C GLN A 113 -3.17 1.48 4.41
N GLN A 114 -3.58 2.73 4.69
CA GLN A 114 -4.99 3.12 4.80
C GLN A 114 -5.81 2.27 5.80
N THR A 115 -5.16 1.68 6.80
CA THR A 115 -5.79 0.82 7.81
C THR A 115 -5.32 1.27 9.20
N THR A 116 -6.19 1.20 10.20
CA THR A 116 -5.86 1.68 11.55
C THR A 116 -5.02 0.66 12.32
N VAL A 117 -4.20 1.14 13.26
CA VAL A 117 -3.39 0.30 14.16
C VAL A 117 -4.25 -0.76 14.88
N ALA A 118 -5.40 -0.34 15.41
CA ALA A 118 -6.31 -1.23 16.14
C ALA A 118 -6.87 -2.36 15.25
N ALA A 119 -7.19 -2.07 13.99
CA ALA A 119 -7.65 -3.07 13.05
C ALA A 119 -6.52 -4.03 12.63
N VAL A 120 -5.29 -3.53 12.46
CA VAL A 120 -4.15 -4.34 12.01
C VAL A 120 -3.64 -5.30 13.09
N ALA A 121 -3.66 -4.92 14.36
CA ALA A 121 -3.07 -5.72 15.46
C ALA A 121 -3.47 -7.21 15.49
N PRO A 122 -4.76 -7.59 15.44
CA PRO A 122 -5.15 -9.02 15.42
C PRO A 122 -4.74 -9.73 14.12
N TYR A 123 -4.80 -9.06 12.97
CA TYR A 123 -4.38 -9.64 11.69
C TYR A 123 -2.88 -9.91 11.67
N PHE A 124 -2.08 -8.97 12.15
CA PHE A 124 -0.63 -9.11 12.22
C PHE A 124 -0.23 -10.32 13.08
N ALA A 125 -0.86 -10.48 14.25
CA ALA A 125 -0.62 -11.63 15.12
C ALA A 125 -1.00 -12.97 14.45
N ASN A 126 -2.17 -13.02 13.81
CA ASN A 126 -2.62 -14.21 13.07
C ASN A 126 -1.69 -14.58 11.90
N PHE A 127 -1.23 -13.57 11.14
CA PHE A 127 -0.29 -13.79 10.03
C PHE A 127 1.03 -14.37 10.51
N LEU A 128 1.61 -13.82 11.58
CA LEU A 128 2.87 -14.35 12.14
C LEU A 128 2.71 -15.75 12.73
N ALA A 129 1.54 -16.08 13.29
CA ALA A 129 1.27 -17.43 13.80
C ALA A 129 1.23 -18.47 12.67
N ARG A 130 0.66 -18.11 11.51
CA ARG A 130 0.56 -19.00 10.34
C ARG A 130 1.84 -19.05 9.51
N TRP A 131 2.47 -17.89 9.34
CA TRP A 131 3.65 -17.70 8.50
C TRP A 131 4.70 -16.92 9.30
N PRO A 132 5.52 -17.61 10.11
CA PRO A 132 6.47 -16.95 11.01
C PRO A 132 7.67 -16.32 10.28
N SER A 133 7.89 -16.63 8.99
CA SER A 133 8.97 -16.09 8.17
C SER A 133 8.50 -15.68 6.78
N VAL A 134 9.33 -14.91 6.08
CA VAL A 134 9.04 -14.48 4.71
C VAL A 134 8.94 -15.68 3.74
N GLU A 135 9.75 -16.71 3.96
CA GLU A 135 9.73 -17.96 3.19
C GLU A 135 8.45 -18.75 3.45
N ALA A 136 8.00 -18.83 4.71
CA ALA A 136 6.73 -19.47 5.04
C ALA A 136 5.56 -18.77 4.33
N LEU A 137 5.56 -17.44 4.31
CA LEU A 137 4.55 -16.66 3.59
C LEU A 137 4.66 -16.84 2.07
N ALA A 138 5.87 -16.87 1.52
CA ALA A 138 6.11 -17.07 0.09
C ALA A 138 5.60 -18.43 -0.41
N ASN A 139 5.79 -19.48 0.39
CA ASN A 139 5.37 -20.84 0.08
C ASN A 139 3.86 -21.09 0.24
N ALA A 140 3.15 -20.20 0.95
CA ALA A 140 1.72 -20.34 1.16
C ALA A 140 0.93 -20.22 -0.15
N PRO A 141 -0.17 -20.99 -0.34
CA PRO A 141 -1.11 -20.75 -1.42
C PRO A 141 -1.70 -19.33 -1.33
N LEU A 142 -1.78 -18.64 -2.47
CA LEU A 142 -2.31 -17.26 -2.50
C LEU A 142 -3.76 -17.18 -1.95
N SER A 143 -4.57 -18.22 -2.19
CA SER A 143 -5.94 -18.30 -1.66
C SER A 143 -5.99 -18.25 -0.13
N GLU A 144 -5.05 -18.91 0.55
CA GLU A 144 -4.96 -18.88 2.01
C GLU A 144 -4.55 -17.50 2.53
N VAL A 145 -3.62 -16.84 1.84
CA VAL A 145 -3.20 -15.47 2.18
C VAL A 145 -4.36 -14.49 1.99
N LEU A 146 -5.13 -14.61 0.91
CA LEU A 146 -6.31 -13.79 0.67
C LEU A 146 -7.42 -14.02 1.69
N SER A 147 -7.63 -15.28 2.09
CA SER A 147 -8.58 -15.65 3.14
C SER A 147 -8.15 -15.04 4.49
N ALA A 148 -6.87 -15.16 4.89
CA ALA A 148 -6.35 -14.55 6.11
C ALA A 148 -6.44 -13.01 6.09
N TRP A 149 -6.34 -12.38 4.92
CA TRP A 149 -6.48 -10.93 4.73
C TRP A 149 -7.94 -10.46 4.72
N ALA A 150 -8.91 -11.37 4.68
CA ALA A 150 -10.32 -11.04 4.55
C ALA A 150 -10.77 -10.08 5.66
N GLY A 151 -11.34 -8.95 5.25
CA GLY A 151 -11.78 -7.88 6.15
C GLY A 151 -10.81 -6.71 6.31
N LEU A 152 -9.51 -6.87 5.97
CA LEU A 152 -8.53 -5.78 6.08
C LEU A 152 -8.61 -4.77 4.92
N GLY A 153 -9.33 -5.11 3.84
CA GLY A 153 -9.55 -4.24 2.69
C GLY A 153 -8.34 -4.09 1.76
N TYR A 154 -8.55 -3.47 0.59
CA TYR A 154 -7.51 -3.25 -0.43
C TYR A 154 -6.67 -4.50 -0.75
N TYR A 155 -7.31 -5.55 -1.26
CA TYR A 155 -6.71 -6.88 -1.46
C TYR A 155 -5.57 -6.93 -2.48
N ALA A 156 -5.41 -5.90 -3.30
CA ALA A 156 -4.19 -5.71 -4.09
C ALA A 156 -2.95 -5.71 -3.17
N ARG A 157 -3.05 -5.16 -1.95
CA ARG A 157 -1.98 -5.21 -0.95
C ARG A 157 -1.63 -6.62 -0.53
N ALA A 158 -2.61 -7.50 -0.33
CA ALA A 158 -2.36 -8.90 0.03
C ALA A 158 -1.62 -9.66 -1.09
N ARG A 159 -2.04 -9.44 -2.35
CA ARG A 159 -1.37 -10.03 -3.51
C ARG A 159 0.05 -9.51 -3.67
N ASN A 160 0.22 -8.20 -3.52
CA ASN A 160 1.51 -7.53 -3.59
C ASN A 160 2.44 -7.96 -2.44
N LEU A 161 1.91 -8.12 -1.22
CA LEU A 161 2.63 -8.68 -0.08
C LEU A 161 3.15 -10.08 -0.41
N HIS A 162 2.28 -10.95 -0.96
CA HIS A 162 2.64 -12.32 -1.31
C HIS A 162 3.69 -12.37 -2.43
N ALA A 163 3.51 -11.56 -3.48
CA ALA A 163 4.48 -11.43 -4.56
C ALA A 163 5.82 -10.87 -4.07
N GLY A 164 5.81 -9.87 -3.18
CA GLY A 164 7.00 -9.33 -2.53
C GLY A 164 7.71 -10.37 -1.67
N ALA A 165 6.96 -11.15 -0.88
CA ALA A 165 7.52 -12.23 -0.07
C ALA A 165 8.21 -13.30 -0.93
N LYS A 166 7.59 -13.70 -2.05
CA LYS A 166 8.20 -14.59 -3.04
C LYS A 166 9.48 -14.02 -3.64
N ALA A 167 9.45 -12.76 -4.07
CA ALA A 167 10.62 -12.09 -4.62
C ALA A 167 11.79 -12.03 -3.62
N VAL A 168 11.52 -11.82 -2.34
CA VAL A 168 12.55 -11.86 -1.27
C VAL A 168 13.06 -13.27 -1.03
N ALA A 169 12.16 -14.26 -0.92
CA ALA A 169 12.53 -15.65 -0.69
C ALA A 169 13.41 -16.21 -1.82
N GLU A 170 13.02 -15.97 -3.08
CA GLU A 170 13.69 -16.51 -4.26
C GLU A 170 14.90 -15.66 -4.70
N GLY A 171 14.70 -14.34 -4.83
CA GLY A 171 15.69 -13.42 -5.39
C GLY A 171 16.78 -13.00 -4.41
N PHE A 172 16.48 -13.05 -3.10
CA PHE A 172 17.39 -12.61 -2.04
C PHE A 172 17.64 -13.68 -0.96
N ALA A 173 17.28 -14.94 -1.24
CA ALA A 173 17.46 -16.07 -0.33
C ALA A 173 16.89 -15.80 1.07
N GLY A 174 15.68 -15.24 1.14
CA GLY A 174 14.98 -14.96 2.40
C GLY A 174 15.44 -13.68 3.13
N ARG A 175 16.47 -12.99 2.63
CA ARG A 175 17.00 -11.78 3.26
C ARG A 175 16.51 -10.54 2.56
N PHE A 176 15.82 -9.65 3.29
CA PHE A 176 15.40 -8.37 2.71
C PHE A 176 16.63 -7.53 2.29
N PRO A 177 16.60 -6.89 1.11
CA PRO A 177 17.60 -5.90 0.75
C PRO A 177 17.53 -4.70 1.70
N MET A 178 18.66 -4.02 1.86
CA MET A 178 18.78 -2.94 2.85
C MET A 178 18.57 -1.55 2.24
N SER A 179 18.91 -1.38 0.95
CA SER A 179 18.82 -0.09 0.29
C SER A 179 17.40 0.24 -0.18
N VAL A 180 17.06 1.52 -0.20
CA VAL A 180 15.75 1.99 -0.68
C VAL A 180 15.56 1.60 -2.15
N GLU A 181 16.62 1.70 -2.95
CA GLU A 181 16.63 1.39 -4.38
C GLU A 181 16.28 -0.08 -4.65
N GLU A 182 16.91 -1.01 -3.93
CA GLU A 182 16.62 -2.43 -4.07
C GLU A 182 15.24 -2.79 -3.51
N LEU A 183 14.82 -2.16 -2.41
CA LEU A 183 13.50 -2.38 -1.83
C LEU A 183 12.37 -1.93 -2.77
N ILE A 184 12.53 -0.80 -3.48
CA ILE A 184 11.55 -0.31 -4.48
C ILE A 184 11.38 -1.30 -5.64
N ALA A 185 12.41 -2.10 -5.97
CA ALA A 185 12.31 -3.09 -7.04
C ALA A 185 11.42 -4.29 -6.67
N LEU A 186 11.08 -4.47 -5.39
CA LEU A 186 10.21 -5.55 -4.95
C LEU A 186 8.73 -5.26 -5.28
N PRO A 187 7.96 -6.26 -5.77
CA PRO A 187 6.54 -6.09 -6.03
C PRO A 187 5.78 -5.54 -4.83
N GLY A 188 4.99 -4.48 -5.05
CA GLY A 188 4.17 -3.90 -3.99
C GLY A 188 4.85 -2.91 -3.06
N ILE A 189 6.16 -2.72 -3.18
CA ILE A 189 6.92 -1.80 -2.34
C ILE A 189 7.08 -0.46 -3.08
N GLY A 190 6.32 0.54 -2.64
CA GLY A 190 6.48 1.92 -3.10
C GLY A 190 7.58 2.68 -2.33
N PRO A 191 7.88 3.92 -2.74
CA PRO A 191 8.93 4.73 -2.11
C PRO A 191 8.79 4.88 -0.59
N TYR A 192 7.56 5.04 -0.09
CA TYR A 192 7.29 5.10 1.35
C TYR A 192 7.70 3.80 2.07
N THR A 193 7.17 2.66 1.61
CA THR A 193 7.43 1.36 2.26
C THR A 193 8.90 0.99 2.20
N ALA A 194 9.58 1.30 1.10
CA ALA A 194 11.02 1.09 0.96
C ALA A 194 11.81 1.92 1.99
N ALA A 195 11.52 3.22 2.09
CA ALA A 195 12.14 4.08 3.10
C ALA A 195 11.84 3.62 4.54
N ALA A 196 10.63 3.10 4.78
CA ALA A 196 10.24 2.60 6.09
C ALA A 196 11.02 1.34 6.47
N ILE A 197 11.11 0.35 5.57
CA ILE A 197 11.91 -0.85 5.82
C ILE A 197 13.40 -0.51 5.97
N ALA A 198 13.95 0.30 5.07
CA ALA A 198 15.36 0.69 5.09
C ALA A 198 15.75 1.40 6.40
N SER A 199 14.95 2.38 6.83
CA SER A 199 15.22 3.10 8.08
C SER A 199 14.97 2.23 9.31
N ILE A 200 13.81 1.59 9.41
CA ILE A 200 13.36 0.88 10.62
C ILE A 200 14.13 -0.42 10.85
N ALA A 201 14.36 -1.21 9.80
CA ALA A 201 14.96 -2.55 9.94
C ALA A 201 16.48 -2.57 9.71
N PHE A 202 17.01 -1.56 9.01
CA PHE A 202 18.40 -1.53 8.55
C PHE A 202 19.15 -0.26 8.92
N GLU A 203 18.55 0.65 9.69
CA GLU A 203 19.17 1.91 10.12
C GLU A 203 19.79 2.69 8.94
N GLN A 204 19.12 2.65 7.79
CA GLN A 204 19.51 3.46 6.64
C GLN A 204 18.94 4.87 6.77
N ARG A 205 19.72 5.86 6.33
CA ARG A 205 19.32 7.26 6.29
C ARG A 205 18.23 7.48 5.24
N ALA A 206 16.97 7.32 5.62
CA ALA A 206 15.80 7.52 4.77
C ALA A 206 14.60 8.06 5.55
N ALA A 207 13.83 8.99 4.96
CA ALA A 207 12.61 9.52 5.56
C ALA A 207 11.33 8.86 4.98
N PRO A 208 10.66 7.95 5.72
CA PRO A 208 9.36 7.39 5.30
C PRO A 208 8.22 8.38 5.52
N VAL A 209 8.07 9.33 4.58
CA VAL A 209 7.08 10.41 4.67
C VAL A 209 5.66 9.90 4.34
N ASP A 210 4.88 9.59 5.37
CA ASP A 210 3.43 9.33 5.31
C ASP A 210 2.60 10.60 5.56
N GLY A 211 1.28 10.44 5.67
CA GLY A 211 0.38 11.55 6.02
C GLY A 211 0.58 12.14 7.42
N ASN A 212 1.21 11.41 8.35
CA ASN A 212 1.60 11.94 9.66
C ASN A 212 2.81 12.85 9.52
N TRP A 213 3.85 12.39 8.83
CA TRP A 213 5.02 13.19 8.48
C TRP A 213 4.65 14.43 7.66
N GLU A 214 3.87 14.28 6.58
CA GLU A 214 3.41 15.40 5.75
C GLU A 214 2.78 16.51 6.61
N ARG A 215 1.95 16.12 7.59
CA ARG A 215 1.31 17.05 8.52
C ARG A 215 2.28 17.69 9.51
N VAL A 216 3.17 16.91 10.12
CA VAL A 216 4.17 17.44 11.06
C VAL A 216 5.08 18.44 10.35
N VAL A 217 5.65 18.04 9.21
CA VAL A 217 6.59 18.84 8.43
C VAL A 217 5.92 20.09 7.87
N SER A 218 4.71 19.97 7.31
CA SER A 218 3.98 21.15 6.79
C SER A 218 3.69 22.18 7.89
N ARG A 219 3.40 21.76 9.13
CA ARG A 219 3.21 22.66 10.26
C ARG A 219 4.52 23.28 10.75
N LEU A 220 5.56 22.46 10.87
CA LEU A 220 6.87 22.88 11.36
C LEU A 220 7.44 24.03 10.53
N PHE A 221 7.28 23.93 9.21
CA PHE A 221 7.79 24.89 8.22
C PHE A 221 6.70 25.77 7.59
N ALA A 222 5.46 25.75 8.09
CA ALA A 222 4.32 26.51 7.55
C ALA A 222 4.18 26.44 6.00
N VAL A 223 4.24 25.23 5.44
CA VAL A 223 4.22 25.02 3.98
C VAL A 223 2.81 25.26 3.43
N ASP A 224 2.61 26.40 2.79
CA ASP A 224 1.31 26.85 2.26
C ASP A 224 0.93 26.22 0.91
N GLU A 225 1.86 25.57 0.22
CA GLU A 225 1.54 24.89 -1.03
C GLU A 225 0.55 23.73 -0.77
N PRO A 226 -0.55 23.62 -1.55
CA PRO A 226 -1.55 22.58 -1.32
C PRO A 226 -1.04 21.19 -1.73
N LEU A 227 -1.48 20.16 -1.00
CA LEU A 227 -1.34 18.77 -1.43
C LEU A 227 -2.21 18.48 -2.66
N PRO A 228 -1.72 17.69 -3.64
CA PRO A 228 -0.50 16.88 -3.59
C PRO A 228 0.77 17.61 -4.05
N LYS A 229 0.69 18.86 -4.52
CA LYS A 229 1.81 19.59 -5.13
C LYS A 229 2.97 19.80 -4.16
N ALA A 230 2.68 19.99 -2.87
CA ALA A 230 3.72 20.18 -1.84
C ALA A 230 4.56 18.94 -1.50
N ARG A 231 4.19 17.74 -1.95
CA ARG A 231 4.86 16.48 -1.54
C ARG A 231 6.37 16.45 -1.77
N PRO A 232 6.91 16.91 -2.92
CA PRO A 232 8.35 16.97 -3.12
C PRO A 232 9.05 17.90 -2.12
N ARG A 233 8.49 19.08 -1.86
CA ARG A 233 9.02 20.04 -0.86
C ARG A 233 8.98 19.45 0.55
N LEU A 234 7.88 18.81 0.93
CA LEU A 234 7.74 18.18 2.24
C LEU A 234 8.74 17.03 2.43
N ARG A 235 9.02 16.23 1.40
CA ARG A 235 10.08 15.22 1.47
C ARG A 235 11.47 15.83 1.64
N ALA A 236 11.79 16.88 0.88
CA ALA A 236 13.07 17.56 1.02
C ALA A 236 13.26 18.15 2.42
N LEU A 237 12.22 18.76 3.00
CA LEU A 237 12.24 19.26 4.38
C LEU A 237 12.31 18.14 5.42
N ALA A 238 11.66 16.99 5.19
CA ALA A 238 11.76 15.83 6.07
C ALA A 238 13.19 15.29 6.17
N GLU A 239 13.91 15.28 5.04
CA GLU A 239 15.32 14.84 4.96
C GLU A 239 16.28 15.73 5.75
N THR A 240 15.95 17.02 5.97
CA THR A 240 16.77 17.93 6.80
C THR A 240 16.59 17.70 8.30
N LEU A 241 15.55 16.96 8.70
CA LEU A 241 15.27 16.63 10.10
C LEU A 241 15.94 15.33 10.55
N LEU A 242 16.50 14.54 9.61
CA LEU A 242 17.08 13.25 9.97
C LEU A 242 18.30 13.44 10.90
N PRO A 243 18.39 12.66 11.99
CA PRO A 243 19.54 12.67 12.89
C PRO A 243 20.79 12.04 12.24
N ASP A 244 21.91 12.08 12.96
CA ASP A 244 23.15 11.40 12.54
C ASP A 244 23.11 9.87 12.76
N ALA A 245 22.19 9.38 13.61
CA ALA A 245 21.99 7.96 13.91
C ALA A 245 20.56 7.71 14.45
N ARG A 246 20.17 6.44 14.64
CA ARG A 246 18.83 6.03 15.12
C ARG A 246 17.72 6.38 14.13
N TYR A 247 17.95 6.10 12.85
CA TYR A 247 17.02 6.42 11.77
C TYR A 247 15.69 5.69 11.93
N GLY A 248 15.70 4.43 12.39
CA GLY A 248 14.50 3.66 12.62
C GLY A 248 13.64 4.22 13.74
N ASP A 249 14.26 4.53 14.88
CA ASP A 249 13.57 5.18 16.01
C ASP A 249 13.05 6.56 15.62
N PHE A 250 13.85 7.37 14.92
CA PHE A 250 13.40 8.69 14.46
C PHE A 250 12.20 8.59 13.52
N ALA A 251 12.22 7.62 12.60
CA ALA A 251 11.12 7.37 11.70
C ALA A 251 9.82 7.04 12.44
N GLN A 252 9.91 6.15 13.41
CA GLN A 252 8.77 5.78 14.26
C GLN A 252 8.35 6.92 15.20
N ALA A 253 9.29 7.75 15.66
CA ALA A 253 9.02 8.92 16.50
C ALA A 253 8.22 9.98 15.74
N MET A 254 8.56 10.25 14.49
CA MET A 254 7.80 11.16 13.63
C MET A 254 6.37 10.67 13.38
N MET A 255 6.20 9.36 13.16
CA MET A 255 4.88 8.75 13.04
C MET A 255 4.08 8.86 14.35
N ASP A 256 4.70 8.57 15.50
CA ASP A 256 4.04 8.66 16.81
C ASP A 256 3.68 10.11 17.17
N LEU A 257 4.57 11.06 16.90
CA LEU A 257 4.33 12.49 17.08
C LEU A 257 3.11 12.94 16.27
N GLY A 258 3.06 12.60 14.99
CA GLY A 258 1.91 12.92 14.15
C GLY A 258 0.63 12.23 14.63
N ALA A 259 0.70 10.96 15.03
CA ALA A 259 -0.46 10.20 15.44
C ALA A 259 -1.06 10.64 16.79
N THR A 260 -0.25 11.15 17.73
CA THR A 260 -0.67 11.34 19.13
C THR A 260 -0.63 12.80 19.61
N ILE A 261 0.28 13.62 19.08
CA ILE A 261 0.48 15.01 19.53
C ILE A 261 0.07 15.99 18.43
N CYS A 262 0.69 15.88 17.27
CA CYS A 262 0.45 16.73 16.11
C CYS A 262 -0.71 16.17 15.28
N THR A 263 -1.87 15.99 15.91
CA THR A 263 -3.08 15.38 15.31
C THR A 263 -3.74 16.29 14.27
N PRO A 264 -4.57 15.78 13.35
CA PRO A 264 -5.25 16.59 12.34
C PRO A 264 -6.10 17.74 12.92
N ARG A 265 -6.76 17.49 14.04
CA ARG A 265 -7.61 18.45 14.77
C ARG A 265 -7.13 18.54 16.21
N LYS A 266 -7.17 19.76 16.78
CA LYS A 266 -6.78 20.06 18.16
C LYS A 266 -5.41 19.45 18.54
N PRO A 267 -4.32 19.77 17.80
CA PRO A 267 -3.00 19.26 18.15
C PRO A 267 -2.59 19.73 19.55
N ALA A 268 -2.00 18.82 20.33
CA ALA A 268 -1.52 19.09 21.68
C ALA A 268 -0.17 19.84 21.66
N CYS A 269 -0.14 21.03 21.05
CA CYS A 269 1.08 21.78 20.79
C CYS A 269 1.93 22.03 22.04
N ALA A 270 1.32 22.21 23.22
CA ALA A 270 2.04 22.40 24.48
C ALA A 270 2.92 21.19 24.87
N LEU A 271 2.54 19.99 24.44
CA LEU A 271 3.27 18.73 24.71
C LEU A 271 4.28 18.38 23.60
N CYS A 272 4.30 19.14 22.50
CA CYS A 272 5.16 18.85 21.37
C CYS A 272 6.63 19.15 21.70
N PRO A 273 7.57 18.22 21.43
CA PRO A 273 9.00 18.44 21.66
C PRO A 273 9.61 19.54 20.78
N TRP A 274 8.90 20.02 19.76
CA TRP A 274 9.34 21.10 18.84
C TRP A 274 8.40 22.32 18.88
N ASN A 275 7.69 22.53 20.00
CA ASN A 275 6.68 23.57 20.08
C ASN A 275 7.22 25.01 19.92
N ASP A 276 8.46 25.26 20.32
CA ASP A 276 9.15 26.54 20.33
C ASP A 276 9.67 26.94 18.94
N VAL A 277 9.91 25.95 18.08
CA VAL A 277 10.44 26.13 16.72
C VAL A 277 9.37 25.96 15.62
N CYS A 278 8.15 25.55 15.97
CA CYS A 278 7.08 25.27 15.02
C CYS A 278 6.44 26.55 14.45
N ALA A 279 6.59 26.76 13.14
CA ALA A 279 6.11 27.96 12.48
C ALA A 279 4.59 28.12 12.52
N ALA A 280 3.83 27.04 12.26
CA ALA A 280 2.37 27.10 12.29
C ALA A 280 1.81 27.31 13.71
N ARG A 281 2.50 26.82 14.75
CA ARG A 281 2.12 27.12 16.14
C ARG A 281 2.34 28.60 16.45
N ALA A 282 3.49 29.16 16.09
CA ALA A 282 3.79 30.57 16.32
C ALA A 282 2.83 31.51 15.57
N ALA A 283 2.33 31.10 14.40
CA ALA A 283 1.28 31.81 13.65
C ALA A 283 -0.13 31.64 14.24
N GLY A 284 -0.34 30.76 15.23
CA GLY A 284 -1.65 30.51 15.83
C GLY A 284 -2.59 29.62 15.00
N GLU A 285 -2.17 29.10 13.85
CA GLU A 285 -3.01 28.38 12.89
C GLU A 285 -2.50 26.96 12.53
N PRO A 286 -2.14 26.08 13.48
CA PRO A 286 -1.59 24.76 13.15
C PRO A 286 -2.57 23.87 12.37
N GLU A 287 -3.88 24.04 12.54
CA GLU A 287 -4.89 23.25 11.83
C GLU A 287 -5.06 23.60 10.35
N ARG A 288 -4.54 24.77 9.91
CA ARG A 288 -4.51 25.14 8.49
C ARG A 288 -3.66 24.17 7.66
N TYR A 289 -2.66 23.56 8.28
CA TYR A 289 -1.68 22.70 7.62
C TYR A 289 -1.96 21.20 7.88
N PRO A 290 -1.74 20.34 6.86
CA PRO A 290 -1.34 20.69 5.50
C PRO A 290 -2.49 21.33 4.73
N VAL A 291 -2.17 22.29 3.85
CA VAL A 291 -3.16 22.88 2.94
C VAL A 291 -3.61 21.78 1.97
N LYS A 292 -4.93 21.61 1.82
CA LYS A 292 -5.53 20.61 0.93
C LYS A 292 -6.40 21.31 -0.11
N LEU A 293 -6.36 20.82 -1.34
CA LEU A 293 -7.33 21.21 -2.35
C LEU A 293 -8.75 20.86 -1.91
N ALA A 294 -9.71 21.66 -2.36
CA ALA A 294 -11.13 21.35 -2.19
C ALA A 294 -11.43 19.96 -2.78
N LYS A 295 -12.22 19.16 -2.05
CA LYS A 295 -12.62 17.83 -2.52
C LYS A 295 -13.60 17.99 -3.68
N VAL A 296 -13.27 17.39 -4.82
CA VAL A 296 -14.22 17.21 -5.93
C VAL A 296 -15.30 16.21 -5.51
N ALA A 297 -16.54 16.42 -5.95
CA ALA A 297 -17.61 15.46 -5.76
C ALA A 297 -17.23 14.10 -6.37
N ARG A 298 -17.48 13.02 -5.63
CA ARG A 298 -17.20 11.66 -6.12
C ARG A 298 -18.36 11.21 -7.00
N PRO A 299 -18.11 10.56 -8.14
CA PRO A 299 -19.19 9.98 -8.94
C PRO A 299 -19.90 8.86 -8.18
N THR A 300 -21.18 8.67 -8.49
CA THR A 300 -21.97 7.53 -8.01
C THR A 300 -22.08 6.51 -9.13
N ARG A 301 -21.60 5.30 -8.87
CA ARG A 301 -21.77 4.13 -9.74
C ARG A 301 -22.92 3.27 -9.24
N ARG A 302 -23.55 2.56 -10.17
CA ARG A 302 -24.76 1.77 -9.98
C ARG A 302 -24.57 0.39 -10.58
N GLY A 303 -25.24 -0.61 -10.01
CA GLY A 303 -25.26 -1.96 -10.54
C GLY A 303 -26.41 -2.80 -9.99
N VAL A 304 -26.57 -4.01 -10.53
CA VAL A 304 -27.49 -5.03 -10.02
C VAL A 304 -26.69 -6.26 -9.60
N ALA A 305 -26.83 -6.69 -8.35
CA ALA A 305 -26.32 -7.97 -7.84
C ALA A 305 -27.40 -9.05 -7.93
N PHE A 306 -27.03 -10.22 -8.44
CA PHE A 306 -27.89 -11.38 -8.66
C PHE A 306 -27.69 -12.41 -7.55
N LEU A 307 -28.42 -12.24 -6.45
CA LEU A 307 -28.40 -13.12 -5.28
C LEU A 307 -29.24 -14.38 -5.53
N ALA A 308 -28.65 -15.41 -6.12
CA ALA A 308 -29.28 -16.73 -6.21
C ALA A 308 -29.05 -17.51 -4.91
N VAL A 309 -30.15 -17.96 -4.29
CA VAL A 309 -30.14 -18.82 -3.10
C VAL A 309 -30.71 -20.18 -3.52
N ARG A 310 -29.93 -21.23 -3.35
CA ARG A 310 -30.37 -22.59 -3.64
C ARG A 310 -31.15 -23.15 -2.45
N ALA A 311 -32.03 -24.11 -2.68
CA ALA A 311 -32.89 -24.69 -1.64
C ALA A 311 -32.15 -25.29 -0.43
N ASP A 312 -30.86 -25.63 -0.57
CA ASP A 312 -29.97 -26.05 0.53
C ASP A 312 -29.31 -24.87 1.28
N GLY A 313 -29.73 -23.64 0.99
CA GLY A 313 -29.19 -22.39 1.52
C GLY A 313 -27.91 -21.91 0.82
N ALA A 314 -27.33 -22.68 -0.10
CA ALA A 314 -26.09 -22.25 -0.76
C ALA A 314 -26.31 -21.03 -1.66
N VAL A 315 -25.33 -20.12 -1.70
CA VAL A 315 -25.36 -18.94 -2.56
C VAL A 315 -24.48 -19.10 -3.77
N LEU A 316 -24.94 -18.60 -4.93
CA LEU A 316 -24.14 -18.63 -6.13
C LEU A 316 -23.07 -17.53 -6.07
N ALA A 317 -21.82 -17.92 -6.22
CA ALA A 317 -20.68 -17.02 -6.22
C ALA A 317 -19.77 -17.27 -7.41
N ARG A 318 -18.93 -16.28 -7.72
CA ARG A 318 -17.79 -16.43 -8.64
C ARG A 318 -16.59 -15.67 -8.13
N SER A 319 -15.43 -15.94 -8.70
CA SER A 319 -14.23 -15.14 -8.45
C SER A 319 -14.14 -13.99 -9.46
N ARG A 320 -13.84 -12.78 -8.98
CA ARG A 320 -13.57 -11.63 -9.84
C ARG A 320 -12.25 -11.82 -10.59
N PRO A 321 -12.10 -11.26 -11.81
CA PRO A 321 -10.81 -11.20 -12.51
C PRO A 321 -9.71 -10.65 -11.59
N MET A 322 -8.45 -11.05 -11.81
CA MET A 322 -7.33 -10.62 -10.95
C MET A 322 -7.05 -9.12 -11.04
N GLU A 323 -7.34 -8.53 -12.19
CA GLU A 323 -7.17 -7.12 -12.49
C GLU A 323 -8.44 -6.30 -12.19
N GLY A 324 -8.24 -5.03 -11.89
CA GLY A 324 -9.32 -4.09 -11.62
C GLY A 324 -9.87 -4.12 -10.19
N LEU A 325 -11.05 -3.53 -10.02
CA LEU A 325 -11.66 -3.31 -8.71
C LEU A 325 -12.00 -4.64 -8.02
N LEU A 326 -11.53 -4.78 -6.77
CA LEU A 326 -11.72 -5.99 -5.93
C LEU A 326 -11.22 -7.26 -6.64
N GLY A 327 -10.16 -7.16 -7.44
CA GLY A 327 -9.70 -8.28 -8.25
C GLY A 327 -9.29 -9.50 -7.42
N GLY A 328 -9.60 -10.71 -7.92
CA GLY A 328 -9.36 -11.99 -7.25
C GLY A 328 -10.27 -12.30 -6.05
N MET A 329 -11.19 -11.41 -5.70
CA MET A 329 -12.13 -11.63 -4.59
C MET A 329 -13.37 -12.41 -5.02
N THR A 330 -14.04 -13.03 -4.05
CA THR A 330 -15.31 -13.70 -4.27
C THR A 330 -16.45 -12.68 -4.33
N GLU A 331 -17.37 -12.84 -5.27
CA GLU A 331 -18.54 -11.99 -5.42
C GLU A 331 -19.83 -12.76 -5.68
N VAL A 332 -20.94 -12.13 -5.30
CA VAL A 332 -22.24 -12.41 -5.90
C VAL A 332 -22.21 -11.83 -7.33
N PRO A 333 -22.57 -12.59 -8.37
CA PRO A 333 -22.53 -12.09 -9.75
C PRO A 333 -23.31 -10.78 -9.90
N SER A 334 -22.76 -9.83 -10.63
CA SER A 334 -23.38 -8.53 -10.85
C SER A 334 -23.18 -8.02 -12.28
N THR A 335 -23.96 -7.00 -12.63
CA THR A 335 -23.65 -6.13 -13.78
C THR A 335 -22.31 -5.40 -13.57
N PRO A 336 -21.72 -4.81 -14.63
CA PRO A 336 -20.71 -3.76 -14.47
C PRO A 336 -21.21 -2.63 -13.55
N TRP A 337 -20.27 -1.96 -12.86
CA TRP A 337 -20.57 -0.84 -11.96
C TRP A 337 -20.18 0.45 -12.65
N GLU A 338 -21.17 1.13 -13.22
CA GLU A 338 -21.02 2.33 -14.04
C GLU A 338 -21.94 3.44 -13.54
N GLU A 339 -21.83 4.67 -14.03
CA GLU A 339 -22.69 5.76 -13.57
C GLU A 339 -24.18 5.54 -13.86
N THR A 340 -24.47 4.82 -14.96
CA THR A 340 -25.81 4.41 -15.37
C THR A 340 -25.93 2.88 -15.33
N LEU A 341 -27.14 2.40 -15.02
CA LEU A 341 -27.44 0.98 -15.11
C LEU A 341 -27.50 0.55 -16.59
N PRO A 342 -27.14 -0.71 -16.91
CA PRO A 342 -27.44 -1.28 -18.22
C PRO A 342 -28.93 -1.18 -18.54
N ALA A 343 -29.27 -0.92 -19.80
CA ALA A 343 -30.66 -0.85 -20.26
C ALA A 343 -31.44 -2.15 -19.97
N ASP A 344 -30.74 -3.28 -20.02
CA ASP A 344 -31.28 -4.59 -19.68
C ASP A 344 -30.30 -5.34 -18.76
N PRO A 345 -30.45 -5.21 -17.43
CA PRO A 345 -29.60 -5.91 -16.48
C PRO A 345 -29.68 -7.43 -16.57
N THR A 346 -30.81 -7.99 -17.05
CA THR A 346 -31.06 -9.45 -17.04
C THR A 346 -30.07 -10.22 -17.92
N ARG A 347 -29.46 -9.57 -18.92
CA ARG A 347 -28.41 -10.15 -19.76
C ARG A 347 -27.16 -10.56 -18.97
N HIS A 348 -26.95 -9.97 -17.80
CA HIS A 348 -25.86 -10.32 -16.90
C HIS A 348 -26.26 -11.35 -15.83
N ALA A 349 -27.53 -11.75 -15.77
CA ALA A 349 -27.99 -12.73 -14.79
C ALA A 349 -27.31 -14.09 -15.03
N PRO A 350 -26.75 -14.72 -13.98
CA PRO A 350 -26.00 -15.97 -14.13
C PRO A 350 -26.91 -17.17 -14.41
N LEU A 351 -28.21 -17.06 -14.12
CA LEU A 351 -29.20 -18.13 -14.25
C LEU A 351 -30.42 -17.65 -15.01
N LYS A 352 -30.98 -18.53 -15.84
CA LYS A 352 -32.29 -18.34 -16.48
C LYS A 352 -33.39 -18.71 -15.47
N THR A 353 -33.83 -17.74 -14.69
CA THR A 353 -34.87 -17.88 -13.66
C THR A 353 -35.61 -16.55 -13.49
N ALA A 354 -36.71 -16.56 -12.74
CA ALA A 354 -37.38 -15.34 -12.32
C ALA A 354 -36.57 -14.65 -11.22
N TRP A 355 -36.26 -13.37 -11.43
CA TRP A 355 -35.52 -12.54 -10.49
C TRP A 355 -36.43 -11.47 -9.90
N THR A 356 -36.45 -11.34 -8.59
CA THR A 356 -37.24 -10.33 -7.87
C THR A 356 -36.33 -9.27 -7.29
N ALA A 357 -36.55 -8.01 -7.66
CA ALA A 357 -35.82 -6.88 -7.08
C ALA A 357 -36.21 -6.71 -5.60
N LEU A 358 -35.22 -6.63 -4.72
CA LEU A 358 -35.41 -6.24 -3.34
C LEU A 358 -35.55 -4.72 -3.22
N ASN A 359 -36.35 -4.29 -2.25
CA ASN A 359 -36.77 -2.89 -2.08
C ASN A 359 -35.65 -1.91 -1.67
N THR A 360 -34.56 -2.38 -1.05
CA THR A 360 -33.49 -1.50 -0.57
C THR A 360 -32.16 -1.84 -1.22
N PRO A 361 -31.52 -0.92 -1.96
CA PRO A 361 -30.19 -1.16 -2.51
C PRO A 361 -29.14 -1.26 -1.39
N VAL A 362 -28.03 -1.91 -1.69
CA VAL A 362 -26.82 -1.89 -0.87
C VAL A 362 -25.99 -0.67 -1.26
N THR A 363 -25.70 0.20 -0.30
CA THR A 363 -24.80 1.34 -0.50
C THR A 363 -23.41 1.06 0.06
N HIS A 364 -22.39 1.45 -0.69
CA HIS A 364 -20.99 1.31 -0.29
C HIS A 364 -20.16 2.47 -0.81
N VAL A 365 -19.15 2.88 -0.05
CA VAL A 365 -18.30 4.03 -0.42
C VAL A 365 -16.88 3.54 -0.62
N PHE A 366 -16.36 3.74 -1.83
CA PHE A 366 -14.95 3.62 -2.14
C PHE A 366 -14.28 5.00 -2.06
N SER A 367 -12.95 5.03 -2.02
CA SER A 367 -12.18 6.28 -1.99
C SER A 367 -12.45 7.16 -3.21
N HIS A 368 -12.70 6.55 -4.37
CA HIS A 368 -12.83 7.26 -5.66
C HIS A 368 -14.28 7.39 -6.16
N PHE A 369 -15.24 6.64 -5.63
CA PHE A 369 -16.65 6.69 -6.05
C PHE A 369 -17.57 6.10 -4.96
N ALA A 370 -18.86 6.44 -5.00
CA ALA A 370 -19.90 5.77 -4.22
C ALA A 370 -20.61 4.71 -5.07
N LEU A 371 -21.02 3.58 -4.49
CA LEU A 371 -21.73 2.51 -5.16
C LEU A 371 -23.14 2.35 -4.58
N GLU A 372 -24.12 2.30 -5.46
CA GLU A 372 -25.50 1.88 -5.18
C GLU A 372 -25.77 0.57 -5.93
N LEU A 373 -25.98 -0.52 -5.19
CA LEU A 373 -26.12 -1.86 -5.76
C LEU A 373 -27.53 -2.38 -5.47
N SER A 374 -28.40 -2.39 -6.48
CA SER A 374 -29.69 -3.05 -6.38
C SER A 374 -29.49 -4.56 -6.23
N VAL A 375 -30.29 -5.22 -5.39
CA VAL A 375 -30.16 -6.66 -5.16
C VAL A 375 -31.38 -7.35 -5.75
N TRP A 376 -31.15 -8.25 -6.69
CA TRP A 376 -32.19 -9.09 -7.29
C TRP A 376 -32.00 -10.51 -6.77
N ARG A 377 -33.05 -11.06 -6.17
CA ARG A 377 -33.02 -12.40 -5.57
C ARG A 377 -33.74 -13.41 -6.45
N ALA A 378 -33.23 -14.63 -6.45
CA ALA A 378 -33.93 -15.80 -6.97
C ALA A 378 -33.69 -17.00 -6.04
N ASP A 379 -34.76 -17.69 -5.67
CA ASP A 379 -34.67 -18.96 -4.94
C ASP A 379 -34.76 -20.12 -5.96
N VAL A 380 -33.79 -21.04 -5.94
CA VAL A 380 -33.66 -22.09 -6.96
C VAL A 380 -33.59 -23.51 -6.37
N PRO A 381 -34.04 -24.56 -7.10
CA PRO A 381 -34.02 -25.94 -6.61
C PRO A 381 -32.62 -26.46 -6.23
N ALA A 382 -32.56 -27.43 -5.31
CA ALA A 382 -31.29 -28.04 -4.87
C ALA A 382 -30.47 -28.66 -6.02
N GLY A 383 -31.13 -29.15 -7.07
CA GLY A 383 -30.48 -29.74 -8.26
C GLY A 383 -29.91 -28.72 -9.26
N THR A 384 -30.07 -27.42 -9.03
CA THR A 384 -29.55 -26.40 -9.97
C THR A 384 -28.03 -26.41 -10.00
N ALA A 385 -27.46 -26.77 -11.15
CA ALA A 385 -26.02 -26.74 -11.38
C ALA A 385 -25.49 -25.30 -11.41
N ALA A 386 -24.27 -25.10 -10.91
CA ALA A 386 -23.59 -23.82 -11.05
C ALA A 386 -23.17 -23.62 -12.52
N PRO A 387 -23.39 -22.43 -13.12
CA PRO A 387 -22.86 -22.12 -14.44
C PRO A 387 -21.33 -22.17 -14.46
N ALA A 388 -20.74 -22.27 -15.66
CA ALA A 388 -19.28 -22.22 -15.83
C ALA A 388 -18.68 -20.97 -15.14
N GLY A 389 -17.56 -21.16 -14.44
CA GLY A 389 -16.88 -20.10 -13.68
C GLY A 389 -17.56 -19.70 -12.36
N HIS A 390 -18.64 -20.36 -11.98
CA HIS A 390 -19.35 -20.13 -10.72
C HIS A 390 -19.28 -21.36 -9.81
N ARG A 391 -19.58 -21.15 -8.53
CA ARG A 391 -19.70 -22.21 -7.52
C ARG A 391 -20.81 -21.88 -6.54
N TRP A 392 -21.41 -22.92 -5.99
CA TRP A 392 -22.32 -22.80 -4.86
C TRP A 392 -21.53 -22.79 -3.56
N VAL A 393 -21.67 -21.73 -2.78
CA VAL A 393 -21.03 -21.57 -1.47
C VAL A 393 -22.08 -21.85 -0.40
N PRO A 394 -21.95 -22.91 0.42
CA PRO A 394 -22.90 -23.17 1.50
C PRO A 394 -22.82 -22.04 2.54
N VAL A 395 -23.93 -21.73 3.22
CA VAL A 395 -23.98 -20.65 4.24
C VAL A 395 -22.85 -20.75 5.25
N ARG A 396 -22.60 -21.97 5.76
CA ARG A 396 -21.52 -22.26 6.72
C ARG A 396 -20.09 -21.99 6.20
N GLY A 397 -19.91 -21.93 4.88
CA GLY A 397 -18.61 -21.66 4.23
C GLY A 397 -18.46 -20.23 3.72
N ILE A 398 -19.44 -19.34 3.97
CA ILE A 398 -19.37 -17.93 3.54
C ILE A 398 -18.18 -17.22 4.21
N ASP A 399 -17.86 -17.55 5.46
CA ASP A 399 -16.77 -16.90 6.18
C ASP A 399 -15.38 -17.33 5.73
N ASP A 400 -15.27 -18.54 5.16
CA ASP A 400 -14.02 -19.04 4.56
C ASP A 400 -13.72 -18.39 3.20
N GLU A 401 -14.74 -17.80 2.58
CA GLU A 401 -14.65 -17.13 1.28
C GLU A 401 -14.19 -15.67 1.40
N ALA A 402 -13.39 -15.23 0.42
CA ALA A 402 -12.84 -13.88 0.36
C ALA A 402 -13.87 -12.84 -0.13
N PHE A 403 -15.06 -12.79 0.48
CA PHE A 403 -16.08 -11.79 0.16
C PHE A 403 -15.69 -10.40 0.69
N PRO A 404 -15.71 -9.35 -0.15
CA PRO A 404 -15.50 -7.98 0.30
C PRO A 404 -16.70 -7.48 1.11
N SER A 405 -16.49 -6.43 1.91
CA SER A 405 -17.53 -5.82 2.75
C SER A 405 -18.80 -5.44 1.98
N VAL A 406 -18.68 -4.99 0.73
CA VAL A 406 -19.85 -4.71 -0.13
C VAL A 406 -20.67 -5.96 -0.41
N MET A 407 -20.02 -7.10 -0.68
CA MET A 407 -20.72 -8.36 -0.96
C MET A 407 -21.26 -8.98 0.33
N ARG A 408 -20.57 -8.83 1.46
CA ARG A 408 -21.12 -9.24 2.76
C ARG A 408 -22.44 -8.51 3.09
N LYS A 409 -22.57 -7.23 2.71
CA LYS A 409 -23.86 -6.50 2.80
C LYS A 409 -24.94 -7.05 1.87
N VAL A 410 -24.57 -7.59 0.70
CA VAL A 410 -25.51 -8.27 -0.22
C VAL A 410 -25.94 -9.61 0.36
N LEU A 411 -25.00 -10.40 0.88
CA LEU A 411 -25.28 -11.70 1.51
C LEU A 411 -26.12 -11.57 2.79
N ALA A 412 -26.03 -10.44 3.50
CA ALA A 412 -26.93 -10.13 4.61
C ALA A 412 -28.41 -9.92 4.19
N ARG A 413 -28.75 -10.08 2.90
CA ARG A 413 -30.11 -10.04 2.35
C ARG A 413 -30.67 -11.42 1.99
N ILE A 414 -29.92 -12.49 2.27
CA ILE A 414 -30.45 -13.86 2.32
C ILE A 414 -31.43 -13.94 3.48
#